data_AF-A0A6S6WBF2-F1
#
_entry.id   AF-A0A6S6WBF2-F1
#
_cell.length_a   1.000
_cell.length_b   1.000
_cell.length_c   1.000
_cell.angle_alpha   90.00
_cell.angle_beta   90.00
_cell.angle_gamma   90.00
#
_symmetry.space_group_name_H-M   'P 1'
#
loop_
_entity.id
_entity.type
_entity.pdbx_description
1 polymer ?
#
loop_
_entity_poly.entity_id
_entity_poly.type
_entity_poly.pdbx_seq_one_letter_code
_entity_poly.pdbx_strand_id
1 'polypeptide(L)'
;MMSLNLDSSTSGGLSSSPPTYRASILVSDNVNMFESIIRYLGGFIATYDVSDCKDARLLQKAIEVNDMAYASFDTPNRMPMTRWNPQKAVNRQQQLPEEFGIIAEMASASVEFTQFNVMDEQQSRTKLPGMWPVGVNAKAPDLTNEGQIVLGAMSDSVYEYLPEMYQLLGGAGETAQQYRRMYDYAMTTVIDHSLFGPMVEDKADILVTSSVGADGRMDSSGQHLGGSSQTAVYAYEDTPLDIMLEVLSMYDCSDLSECDYTREPGASPFSNMNDARYILRPEAIESVFHMYRITGDSTYQDKA
;
A
#
# COMPACT_ATOMS: atom_id res chain seq x y z
N MET A 1 13.68 -4.31 12.38
CA MET A 1 13.08 -5.22 11.37
C MET A 1 13.01 -6.62 11.98
N MET A 2 11.83 -7.25 11.93
CA MET A 2 11.65 -8.64 12.35
C MET A 2 12.40 -9.55 11.36
N SER A 3 13.23 -10.46 11.86
CA SER A 3 14.02 -11.38 11.03
C SER A 3 13.61 -12.84 11.32
N LEU A 4 13.32 -13.60 10.28
CA LEU A 4 13.07 -15.04 10.36
C LEU A 4 14.38 -15.80 10.17
N ASN A 5 14.85 -16.47 11.21
CA ASN A 5 15.97 -17.41 11.10
C ASN A 5 15.46 -18.84 11.04
N LEU A 6 15.84 -19.56 9.99
CA LEU A 6 15.63 -21.00 9.87
C LEU A 6 16.83 -21.72 10.48
N ASP A 7 16.72 -22.13 11.76
CA ASP A 7 17.73 -22.99 12.36
C ASP A 7 17.47 -24.45 11.98
N SER A 8 18.44 -25.10 11.34
CA SER A 8 18.48 -26.55 11.18
C SER A 8 19.28 -27.15 12.35
N SER A 9 18.62 -27.79 13.31
CA SER A 9 19.34 -28.57 14.33
C SER A 9 19.78 -29.90 13.74
N THR A 10 20.97 -29.98 13.14
CA THR A 10 21.64 -31.25 12.88
C THR A 10 22.31 -31.71 14.16
N SER A 11 21.60 -32.48 14.99
CA SER A 11 22.26 -33.26 16.04
C SER A 11 23.14 -34.31 15.34
N GLY A 12 24.46 -34.16 15.43
CA GLY A 12 25.41 -35.11 14.88
C GLY A 12 25.12 -36.54 15.36
N GLY A 13 24.70 -37.38 14.43
CA GLY A 13 24.35 -38.78 14.65
C GLY A 13 23.34 -39.21 13.61
N LEU A 14 23.62 -40.31 12.90
CA LEU A 14 22.73 -40.93 11.90
C LEU A 14 21.34 -41.18 12.53
N SER A 15 20.43 -40.22 12.37
CA SER A 15 19.04 -40.30 12.82
C SER A 15 18.16 -40.12 11.59
N SER A 16 17.28 -41.09 11.35
CA SER A 16 16.36 -41.17 10.21
C SER A 16 15.15 -40.22 10.33
N SER A 17 15.22 -39.22 11.19
CA SER A 17 14.17 -38.22 11.36
C SER A 17 14.36 -37.07 10.37
N PRO A 18 13.31 -36.62 9.66
CA PRO A 18 13.42 -35.45 8.81
C PRO A 18 13.89 -34.24 9.65
N PRO A 19 14.76 -33.38 9.12
CA PRO A 19 15.26 -32.22 9.85
C PRO A 19 14.10 -31.32 10.30
N THR A 20 14.00 -31.09 11.60
CA THR A 20 13.13 -30.06 12.17
C THR A 20 13.77 -28.70 11.97
N TYR A 21 13.23 -27.91 11.05
CA TYR A 21 13.55 -26.50 10.91
C TYR A 21 12.73 -25.71 11.92
N ARG A 22 13.39 -24.93 12.79
CA ARG A 22 12.72 -23.95 13.65
C ARG A 22 12.90 -22.56 13.06
N ALA A 23 11.81 -21.97 12.62
CA ALA A 23 11.76 -20.54 12.35
C ALA A 23 11.68 -19.80 13.70
N SER A 24 12.71 -19.04 14.04
CA SER A 24 12.72 -18.15 15.20
C SER A 24 12.55 -16.70 14.76
N ILE A 25 11.72 -15.97 15.49
CA ILE A 25 11.46 -14.54 15.28
C ILE A 25 12.48 -13.79 16.14
N LEU A 26 13.47 -13.16 15.51
CA LEU A 26 14.36 -12.21 16.19
C LEU A 26 13.82 -10.80 16.02
N VAL A 27 13.68 -10.10 17.14
CA VAL A 27 13.00 -8.81 17.18
C VAL A 27 13.99 -7.71 17.59
N SER A 28 14.16 -6.71 16.74
CA SER A 28 14.87 -5.47 17.05
C SER A 28 14.09 -4.61 18.06
N ASP A 29 14.72 -3.54 18.59
CA ASP A 29 14.09 -2.66 19.57
C ASP A 29 12.73 -2.10 19.11
N ASN A 30 12.57 -1.73 17.83
CA ASN A 30 11.28 -1.35 17.28
C ASN A 30 10.94 -2.19 16.04
N VAL A 31 9.73 -2.73 16.00
CA VAL A 31 9.16 -3.49 14.89
C VAL A 31 8.22 -2.59 14.11
N ASN A 32 8.39 -2.52 12.79
CA ASN A 32 7.39 -1.92 11.92
C ASN A 32 6.23 -2.92 11.81
N MET A 33 5.08 -2.57 12.39
CA MET A 33 3.93 -3.47 12.43
C MET A 33 3.22 -3.58 11.10
N PHE A 34 3.13 -2.50 10.32
CA PHE A 34 2.62 -2.53 8.95
C PHE A 34 3.37 -3.57 8.11
N GLU A 35 4.69 -3.47 8.06
CA GLU A 35 5.53 -4.41 7.29
C GLU A 35 5.47 -5.84 7.83
N SER A 36 5.24 -6.00 9.14
CA SER A 36 5.15 -7.33 9.75
C SER A 36 3.81 -8.01 9.42
N ILE A 37 2.73 -7.23 9.38
CA ILE A 37 1.39 -7.69 9.04
C ILE A 37 1.35 -8.12 7.56
N ILE A 38 1.64 -7.21 6.64
CA ILE A 38 1.47 -7.48 5.21
C ILE A 38 2.43 -8.57 4.69
N ARG A 39 3.66 -8.65 5.23
CA ARG A 39 4.67 -9.63 4.74
C ARG A 39 4.60 -10.97 5.44
N TYR A 40 4.64 -10.96 6.78
CA TYR A 40 4.77 -12.19 7.54
C TYR A 40 3.41 -12.79 7.85
N LEU A 41 2.48 -12.01 8.43
CA LEU A 41 1.15 -12.53 8.75
C LEU A 41 0.39 -12.91 7.47
N GLY A 42 0.30 -11.99 6.51
CA GLY A 42 -0.30 -12.25 5.19
C GLY A 42 0.36 -13.43 4.47
N GLY A 43 1.69 -13.48 4.43
CA GLY A 43 2.44 -14.57 3.81
C GLY A 43 2.21 -15.94 4.47
N PHE A 44 2.15 -16.02 5.81
CA PHE A 44 1.88 -17.28 6.50
C PHE A 44 0.44 -17.76 6.28
N ILE A 45 -0.54 -16.85 6.29
CA ILE A 45 -1.94 -17.18 6.01
C ILE A 45 -2.08 -17.68 4.57
N ALA A 46 -1.58 -16.92 3.60
CA ALA A 46 -1.66 -17.29 2.19
C ALA A 46 -0.99 -18.65 1.90
N THR A 47 0.20 -18.88 2.47
CA THR A 47 0.90 -20.17 2.29
C THR A 47 0.18 -21.32 2.97
N TYR A 48 -0.44 -21.08 4.14
CA TYR A 48 -1.25 -22.08 4.82
C TYR A 48 -2.46 -22.49 3.96
N ASP A 49 -3.15 -21.53 3.37
CA ASP A 49 -4.30 -21.79 2.49
C ASP A 49 -3.89 -22.54 1.22
N VAL A 50 -2.80 -22.13 0.56
CA VAL A 50 -2.24 -22.83 -0.61
C VAL A 50 -1.78 -24.26 -0.28
N SER A 51 -1.48 -24.54 0.99
CA SER A 51 -1.14 -25.90 1.46
C SER A 51 -2.36 -26.80 1.73
N ASP A 52 -3.56 -26.40 1.28
CA ASP A 52 -4.85 -26.99 1.65
C ASP A 52 -5.06 -27.04 3.18
N CYS A 53 -4.56 -26.04 3.91
CA CYS A 53 -4.64 -25.97 5.37
C CYS A 53 -3.94 -27.14 6.11
N LYS A 54 -2.98 -27.82 5.48
CA LYS A 54 -2.33 -29.03 6.03
C LYS A 54 -1.07 -28.75 6.85
N ASP A 55 -0.33 -27.68 6.55
CA ASP A 55 0.90 -27.37 7.29
C ASP A 55 0.61 -26.51 8.53
N ALA A 56 0.30 -27.16 9.64
CA ALA A 56 0.00 -26.50 10.92
C ALA A 56 1.15 -25.62 11.45
N ARG A 57 2.39 -25.78 10.95
CA ARG A 57 3.52 -24.92 11.36
C ARG A 57 3.33 -23.49 10.85
N LEU A 58 2.76 -23.33 9.65
CA LEU A 58 2.47 -22.02 9.06
C LEU A 58 1.38 -21.30 9.86
N LEU A 59 0.28 -22.01 10.17
CA LEU A 59 -0.78 -21.47 11.02
C LEU A 59 -0.26 -21.08 12.41
N GLN A 60 0.61 -21.91 13.01
CA GLN A 60 1.20 -21.59 14.30
C GLN A 60 2.04 -20.30 14.24
N LYS A 61 2.78 -20.08 13.14
CA LYS A 61 3.53 -18.84 12.94
C LYS A 61 2.64 -17.65 12.64
N ALA A 62 1.58 -17.82 11.87
CA ALA A 62 0.56 -16.78 11.68
C ALA A 62 -0.01 -16.34 13.04
N ILE A 63 -0.35 -17.28 13.94
CA ILE A 63 -0.84 -16.96 15.29
C ILE A 63 0.20 -16.18 16.10
N GLU A 64 1.47 -16.61 16.10
CA GLU A 64 2.55 -15.91 16.82
C GLU A 64 2.72 -14.45 16.35
N VAL A 65 2.70 -14.21 15.02
CA VAL A 65 2.78 -12.84 14.47
C VAL A 65 1.49 -12.06 14.74
N ASN A 66 0.34 -12.71 14.66
CA ASN A 66 -0.95 -12.10 14.96
C ASN A 66 -1.05 -11.66 16.42
N ASP A 67 -0.51 -12.41 17.37
CA ASP A 67 -0.48 -12.00 18.79
C ASP A 67 0.35 -10.72 18.98
N MET A 68 1.46 -10.57 18.25
CA MET A 68 2.24 -9.33 18.23
C MET A 68 1.47 -8.17 17.58
N ALA A 69 0.82 -8.44 16.45
CA ALA A 69 -0.02 -7.47 15.75
C ALA A 69 -1.17 -7.00 16.64
N TYR A 70 -1.90 -7.90 17.28
CA TYR A 70 -2.97 -7.60 18.21
C TYR A 70 -2.49 -6.79 19.42
N ALA A 71 -1.30 -7.12 19.97
CA ALA A 71 -0.68 -6.33 21.03
C ALA A 71 -0.31 -4.90 20.61
N SER A 72 -0.16 -4.64 19.30
CA SER A 72 0.07 -3.29 18.79
C SER A 72 -1.17 -2.38 18.90
N PHE A 73 -2.37 -2.95 19.03
CA PHE A 73 -3.63 -2.25 19.26
C PHE A 73 -4.03 -2.14 20.74
N ASP A 74 -3.18 -2.64 21.67
CA ASP A 74 -3.40 -2.50 23.11
C ASP A 74 -3.03 -1.08 23.59
N THR A 75 -3.83 -0.12 23.12
CA THR A 75 -3.69 1.30 23.39
C THR A 75 -5.00 1.86 23.95
N PRO A 76 -4.96 2.94 24.76
CA PRO A 76 -6.17 3.50 25.36
C PRO A 76 -7.26 3.91 24.35
N ASN A 77 -6.85 4.29 23.13
CA ASN A 77 -7.72 4.77 22.06
C ASN A 77 -7.91 3.74 20.93
N ARG A 78 -7.38 2.52 21.08
CA ARG A 78 -7.44 1.41 20.10
C ARG A 78 -6.77 1.69 18.74
N MET A 79 -6.04 2.80 18.61
CA MET A 79 -5.23 3.04 17.42
C MET A 79 -3.96 2.19 17.46
N PRO A 80 -3.47 1.68 16.33
CA PRO A 80 -2.28 0.84 16.29
C PRO A 80 -1.01 1.63 16.60
N MET A 81 -0.07 0.97 17.27
CA MET A 81 1.32 1.40 17.40
C MET A 81 2.11 0.90 16.20
N THR A 82 2.47 1.81 15.31
CA THR A 82 3.21 1.47 14.07
C THR A 82 4.63 0.98 14.34
N ARG A 83 5.22 1.41 15.47
CA ARG A 83 6.56 1.02 15.92
C ARG A 83 6.47 0.33 17.27
N TRP A 84 6.10 -0.95 17.27
CA TRP A 84 5.93 -1.73 18.50
C TRP A 84 7.25 -2.26 19.04
N ASN A 85 7.47 -2.15 20.35
CA ASN A 85 8.68 -2.62 21.02
C ASN A 85 8.38 -3.86 21.89
N PRO A 86 8.97 -5.02 21.57
CA PRO A 86 8.75 -6.26 22.32
C PRO A 86 9.33 -6.21 23.73
N GLN A 87 10.47 -5.53 23.93
CA GLN A 87 11.13 -5.43 25.24
C GLN A 87 10.28 -4.60 26.19
N LYS A 88 9.68 -3.52 25.70
CA LYS A 88 8.70 -2.74 26.46
C LYS A 88 7.48 -3.58 26.81
N ALA A 89 6.97 -4.38 25.87
CA ALA A 89 5.83 -5.27 26.11
C ALA A 89 6.13 -6.33 27.19
N VAL A 90 7.28 -7.01 27.11
CA VAL A 90 7.73 -7.99 28.14
C VAL A 90 7.87 -7.34 29.51
N ASN A 91 8.42 -6.12 29.56
CA ASN A 91 8.58 -5.36 30.79
C ASN A 91 7.29 -4.65 31.25
N ARG A 92 6.15 -4.88 30.59
CA ARG A 92 4.84 -4.27 30.87
C ARG A 92 4.90 -2.73 30.90
N GLN A 93 5.77 -2.15 30.08
CA GLN A 93 5.86 -0.72 29.91
C GLN A 93 4.77 -0.24 28.96
N GLN A 94 4.10 0.84 29.33
CA GLN A 94 3.08 1.45 28.47
C GLN A 94 3.72 1.90 27.15
N GLN A 95 3.05 1.58 26.06
CA GLN A 95 3.35 2.05 24.73
C GLN A 95 2.10 2.77 24.22
N LEU A 96 2.29 3.85 23.45
CA LEU A 96 1.20 4.69 22.95
C LEU A 96 1.35 4.80 21.44
N PRO A 97 0.25 5.03 20.71
CA PRO A 97 0.31 5.33 19.28
C PRO A 97 1.11 6.61 19.01
N GLU A 98 1.54 6.72 17.76
CA GLU A 98 2.40 7.79 17.30
C GLU A 98 1.57 9.07 17.13
N GLU A 99 2.13 10.21 17.56
CA GLU A 99 1.51 11.52 17.32
C GLU A 99 1.62 11.93 15.84
N PHE A 100 2.64 11.43 15.15
CA PHE A 100 2.88 11.63 13.72
C PHE A 100 3.13 10.28 13.08
N GLY A 101 2.07 9.69 12.51
CA GLY A 101 2.09 8.41 11.81
C GLY A 101 1.78 8.58 10.32
N ILE A 102 1.91 7.48 9.58
CA ILE A 102 1.58 7.39 8.16
C ILE A 102 0.22 6.70 8.01
N ILE A 103 -0.69 7.26 7.20
CA ILE A 103 -2.05 6.73 7.05
C ILE A 103 -2.07 5.29 6.51
N ALA A 104 -1.22 4.97 5.52
CA ALA A 104 -1.11 3.61 4.99
C ALA A 104 -0.68 2.60 6.08
N GLU A 105 0.32 2.94 6.90
CA GLU A 105 0.78 2.03 7.96
C GLU A 105 -0.30 1.74 9.01
N MET A 106 -1.26 2.66 9.18
CA MET A 106 -2.35 2.50 10.14
C MET A 106 -3.53 1.74 9.56
N ALA A 107 -3.91 2.04 8.32
CA ALA A 107 -5.13 1.53 7.72
C ALA A 107 -4.95 0.22 6.94
N SER A 108 -3.74 -0.06 6.45
CA SER A 108 -3.40 -1.27 5.68
C SER A 108 -3.10 -2.47 6.57
N ALA A 109 -3.93 -2.59 7.60
CA ALA A 109 -4.10 -3.78 8.42
C ALA A 109 -5.58 -4.19 8.46
N SER A 110 -6.44 -3.56 7.63
CA SER A 110 -7.90 -3.76 7.69
C SER A 110 -8.34 -5.17 7.30
N VAL A 111 -7.63 -5.80 6.35
CA VAL A 111 -7.86 -7.19 5.91
C VAL A 111 -7.59 -8.17 7.05
N GLU A 112 -6.61 -7.86 7.89
CA GLU A 112 -6.23 -8.66 9.05
C GLU A 112 -7.03 -8.27 10.32
N PHE A 113 -7.47 -7.00 10.42
CA PHE A 113 -8.17 -6.42 11.57
C PHE A 113 -9.32 -5.49 11.15
N THR A 114 -10.56 -5.92 11.37
CA THR A 114 -11.77 -5.18 10.96
C THR A 114 -12.16 -4.04 11.91
N GLN A 115 -11.37 -2.97 12.08
CA GLN A 115 -11.77 -1.81 12.91
C GLN A 115 -11.16 -0.46 12.49
N PHE A 116 -11.85 0.33 11.64
CA PHE A 116 -11.44 1.72 11.34
C PHE A 116 -12.61 2.70 11.11
N ASN A 117 -13.60 2.73 12.02
CA ASN A 117 -14.71 3.70 11.94
C ASN A 117 -14.25 5.16 11.89
N VAL A 118 -13.12 5.48 12.52
CA VAL A 118 -12.55 6.83 12.52
C VAL A 118 -12.23 7.34 11.12
N MET A 119 -11.90 6.46 10.17
CA MET A 119 -11.64 6.86 8.79
C MET A 119 -12.91 7.38 8.13
N ASP A 120 -13.99 6.60 8.18
CA ASP A 120 -15.31 6.94 7.64
C ASP A 120 -15.85 8.24 8.30
N GLU A 121 -15.78 8.32 9.64
CA GLU A 121 -16.26 9.48 10.40
C GLU A 121 -15.54 10.79 10.05
N GLN A 122 -14.27 10.73 9.65
CA GLN A 122 -13.45 11.91 9.42
C GLN A 122 -13.21 12.23 7.95
N GLN A 123 -13.48 11.31 7.03
CA GLN A 123 -13.19 11.43 5.59
C GLN A 123 -13.77 12.72 4.98
N SER A 124 -14.97 13.14 5.40
CA SER A 124 -15.62 14.35 4.87
C SER A 124 -15.07 15.66 5.45
N ARG A 125 -14.19 15.60 6.45
CA ARG A 125 -13.65 16.76 7.18
C ARG A 125 -12.19 17.04 6.83
N THR A 126 -11.57 16.20 6.01
CA THR A 126 -10.20 16.41 5.54
C THR A 126 -10.15 17.63 4.62
N LYS A 127 -8.95 18.15 4.37
CA LYS A 127 -8.74 19.33 3.51
C LYS A 127 -9.16 19.10 2.06
N LEU A 128 -9.03 17.86 1.59
CA LEU A 128 -9.58 17.39 0.34
C LEU A 128 -10.63 16.30 0.66
N PRO A 129 -11.89 16.67 0.91
CA PRO A 129 -12.92 15.75 1.37
C PRO A 129 -13.01 14.50 0.48
N GLY A 130 -12.98 13.32 1.09
CA GLY A 130 -12.88 12.04 0.37
C GLY A 130 -11.49 11.40 0.45
N MET A 131 -10.42 12.19 0.63
CA MET A 131 -9.05 11.68 0.72
C MET A 131 -8.41 12.03 2.07
N TRP A 132 -7.45 11.22 2.51
CA TRP A 132 -6.70 11.43 3.76
C TRP A 132 -5.27 11.93 3.49
N PRO A 133 -4.72 12.79 4.36
CA PRO A 133 -3.32 13.19 4.30
C PRO A 133 -2.40 12.01 4.62
N VAL A 134 -1.20 12.03 4.06
CA VAL A 134 -0.14 11.05 4.33
C VAL A 134 0.18 10.99 5.83
N GLY A 135 0.34 12.17 6.45
CA GLY A 135 0.64 12.30 7.88
C GLY A 135 -0.62 12.45 8.73
N VAL A 136 -0.78 11.58 9.72
CA VAL A 136 -1.95 11.55 10.62
C VAL A 136 -1.54 11.38 12.09
N ASN A 137 -2.45 11.70 13.02
CA ASN A 137 -2.20 11.57 14.45
C ASN A 137 -2.96 10.39 15.05
N ALA A 138 -2.27 9.27 15.26
CA ALA A 138 -2.85 8.06 15.84
C ALA A 138 -3.09 8.20 17.36
N LYS A 139 -2.38 9.10 18.04
CA LYS A 139 -2.52 9.31 19.49
C LYS A 139 -3.79 10.10 19.83
N ALA A 140 -4.15 11.10 19.04
CA ALA A 140 -5.35 11.93 19.17
C ALA A 140 -6.51 11.49 18.23
N PRO A 141 -6.45 10.27 17.70
CA PRO A 141 -7.09 9.84 16.43
C PRO A 141 -7.59 10.97 15.52
N ASP A 142 -6.68 11.82 15.04
CA ASP A 142 -6.99 12.91 14.10
C ASP A 142 -6.39 12.62 12.73
N LEU A 143 -7.28 12.32 11.77
CA LEU A 143 -6.96 12.05 10.37
C LEU A 143 -7.23 13.26 9.47
N THR A 144 -7.48 14.44 10.06
CA THR A 144 -7.84 15.67 9.34
C THR A 144 -6.71 16.71 9.31
N ASN A 145 -5.53 16.34 9.83
CA ASN A 145 -4.36 17.21 9.89
C ASN A 145 -3.97 17.78 8.53
N GLU A 146 -3.28 18.93 8.57
CA GLU A 146 -2.69 19.50 7.36
C GLU A 146 -1.51 18.65 6.90
N GLY A 147 -1.47 18.32 5.61
CA GLY A 147 -0.43 17.48 5.04
C GLY A 147 -0.62 17.29 3.55
N GLN A 148 0.36 16.65 2.93
CA GLN A 148 0.28 16.20 1.55
C GLN A 148 -0.77 15.10 1.43
N ILE A 149 -1.61 15.17 0.40
CA ILE A 149 -2.57 14.15 0.01
C ILE A 149 -2.13 13.62 -1.36
N VAL A 150 -1.97 12.31 -1.47
CA VAL A 150 -1.51 11.65 -2.69
C VAL A 150 -2.18 10.28 -2.80
N LEU A 151 -2.18 9.70 -4.00
CA LEU A 151 -2.59 8.31 -4.26
C LEU A 151 -1.35 7.44 -4.50
N GLY A 152 -0.27 7.72 -3.79
CA GLY A 152 1.04 7.12 -4.01
C GLY A 152 1.69 6.73 -2.71
N ALA A 153 3.02 6.69 -2.68
CA ALA A 153 3.77 6.17 -1.54
C ALA A 153 3.27 6.76 -0.20
N MET A 154 3.15 5.90 0.81
CA MET A 154 2.66 6.22 2.17
C MET A 154 1.14 6.43 2.29
N SER A 155 0.38 6.21 1.22
CA SER A 155 -1.08 6.41 1.22
C SER A 155 -1.83 5.46 0.27
N ASP A 156 -1.22 5.06 -0.84
CA ASP A 156 -1.62 3.97 -1.73
C ASP A 156 -2.50 2.90 -1.08
N SER A 157 -1.93 2.14 -0.14
CA SER A 157 -2.57 0.94 0.39
C SER A 157 -3.72 1.24 1.34
N VAL A 158 -3.94 2.50 1.77
CA VAL A 158 -5.18 2.85 2.48
C VAL A 158 -6.38 2.80 1.53
N TYR A 159 -6.20 3.19 0.26
CA TYR A 159 -7.25 3.19 -0.74
C TYR A 159 -7.43 1.81 -1.38
N GLU A 160 -6.35 1.05 -1.51
CA GLU A 160 -6.35 -0.35 -1.98
C GLU A 160 -7.18 -1.27 -1.06
N TYR A 161 -7.01 -1.15 0.26
CA TYR A 161 -7.68 -2.02 1.22
C TYR A 161 -9.21 -1.80 1.27
N LEU A 162 -9.73 -0.67 0.79
CA LEU A 162 -11.18 -0.39 0.83
C LEU A 162 -11.99 -1.37 -0.06
N PRO A 163 -11.73 -1.49 -1.38
CA PRO A 163 -12.42 -2.46 -2.21
C PRO A 163 -12.09 -3.90 -1.83
N GLU A 164 -10.87 -4.18 -1.36
CA GLU A 164 -10.51 -5.52 -0.87
C GLU A 164 -11.38 -5.94 0.32
N MET A 165 -11.57 -5.03 1.29
CA MET A 165 -12.45 -5.28 2.43
C MET A 165 -13.91 -5.45 2.03
N TYR A 166 -14.39 -4.67 1.07
CA TYR A 166 -15.73 -4.86 0.52
C TYR A 166 -15.90 -6.28 -0.03
N GLN A 167 -14.91 -6.77 -0.79
CA GLN A 167 -14.94 -8.11 -1.39
C GLN A 167 -14.77 -9.21 -0.34
N LEU A 168 -13.86 -9.05 0.62
CA LEU A 168 -13.63 -10.00 1.71
C LEU A 168 -14.88 -10.21 2.57
N LEU A 169 -15.65 -9.14 2.81
CA LEU A 169 -16.91 -9.18 3.55
C LEU A 169 -18.10 -9.66 2.69
N GLY A 170 -17.85 -10.11 1.46
CA GLY A 170 -18.88 -10.64 0.56
C GLY A 170 -19.83 -9.57 0.00
N GLY A 171 -19.44 -8.29 0.05
CA GLY A 171 -20.21 -7.17 -0.51
C GLY A 171 -21.55 -6.86 0.18
N ALA A 172 -21.85 -7.52 1.30
CA ALA A 172 -23.14 -7.44 1.97
C ALA A 172 -22.99 -7.01 3.44
N GLY A 173 -24.03 -6.33 3.96
CA GLY A 173 -24.06 -5.82 5.33
C GLY A 173 -23.45 -4.43 5.48
N GLU A 174 -23.70 -3.80 6.63
CA GLU A 174 -23.36 -2.39 6.87
C GLU A 174 -21.85 -2.13 6.77
N THR A 175 -21.03 -3.02 7.34
CA THR A 175 -19.57 -2.88 7.31
C THR A 175 -19.00 -2.96 5.90
N ALA A 176 -19.48 -3.89 5.06
CA ALA A 176 -19.05 -3.93 3.66
C ALA A 176 -19.43 -2.63 2.93
N GLN A 177 -20.68 -2.17 3.10
CA GLN A 177 -21.13 -0.93 2.47
C GLN A 177 -20.38 0.30 2.98
N GLN A 178 -19.89 0.29 4.22
CA GLN A 178 -19.00 1.33 4.76
C GLN A 178 -17.72 1.45 3.92
N TYR A 179 -17.02 0.34 3.68
CA TYR A 179 -15.80 0.33 2.85
C TYR A 179 -16.07 0.78 1.43
N ARG A 180 -17.18 0.33 0.83
CA ARG A 180 -17.60 0.80 -0.50
C ARG A 180 -17.82 2.32 -0.53
N ARG A 181 -18.56 2.88 0.44
CA ARG A 181 -18.82 4.33 0.50
C ARG A 181 -17.52 5.12 0.62
N MET A 182 -16.61 4.65 1.48
CA MET A 182 -15.29 5.29 1.62
C MET A 182 -14.53 5.27 0.30
N TYR A 183 -14.52 4.14 -0.41
CA TYR A 183 -13.85 4.02 -1.71
C TYR A 183 -14.50 4.90 -2.78
N ASP A 184 -15.82 4.82 -2.94
CA ASP A 184 -16.57 5.61 -3.93
C ASP A 184 -16.35 7.11 -3.71
N TYR A 185 -16.33 7.56 -2.46
CA TYR A 185 -16.03 8.97 -2.12
C TYR A 185 -14.58 9.34 -2.46
N ALA A 186 -13.61 8.52 -2.05
CA ALA A 186 -12.20 8.77 -2.35
C ALA A 186 -11.95 8.84 -3.87
N MET A 187 -12.48 7.89 -4.63
CA MET A 187 -12.27 7.84 -6.08
C MET A 187 -12.99 8.98 -6.82
N THR A 188 -14.16 9.41 -6.35
CA THR A 188 -14.82 10.62 -6.89
C THR A 188 -13.92 11.83 -6.72
N THR A 189 -13.36 12.02 -5.51
CA THR A 189 -12.42 13.11 -5.22
C THR A 189 -11.15 13.02 -6.04
N VAL A 190 -10.59 11.81 -6.24
CA VAL A 190 -9.42 11.60 -7.09
C VAL A 190 -9.69 12.03 -8.53
N ILE A 191 -10.84 11.63 -9.08
CA ILE A 191 -11.24 11.98 -10.46
C ILE A 191 -11.39 13.50 -10.61
N ASP A 192 -12.01 14.15 -9.63
CA ASP A 192 -12.31 15.59 -9.71
C ASP A 192 -11.10 16.49 -9.39
N HIS A 193 -10.13 15.99 -8.60
CA HIS A 193 -9.12 16.85 -7.97
C HIS A 193 -7.69 16.30 -7.96
N SER A 194 -7.44 15.11 -8.51
CA SER A 194 -6.08 14.54 -8.51
C SER A 194 -5.67 14.01 -9.88
N LEU A 195 -6.58 13.58 -10.74
CA LEU A 195 -6.21 13.12 -12.08
C LEU A 195 -5.90 14.28 -13.03
N PHE A 196 -4.87 14.08 -13.86
CA PHE A 196 -4.56 14.93 -15.00
C PHE A 196 -4.10 14.08 -16.20
N GLY A 197 -4.32 14.59 -17.41
CA GLY A 197 -3.75 14.02 -18.64
C GLY A 197 -2.32 14.53 -18.84
N PRO A 198 -1.31 13.67 -19.04
CA PRO A 198 0.05 14.13 -19.28
C PRO A 198 0.26 14.54 -20.75
N MET A 199 1.15 15.51 -20.97
CA MET A 199 1.57 15.96 -22.30
C MET A 199 2.59 14.99 -22.90
N VAL A 200 2.13 14.11 -23.80
CA VAL A 200 2.94 13.10 -24.49
C VAL A 200 2.88 13.27 -26.01
N GLU A 201 3.99 12.95 -26.72
CA GLU A 201 4.13 13.20 -28.16
C GLU A 201 3.18 12.34 -29.01
N ASP A 202 2.97 11.11 -28.58
CA ASP A 202 2.14 10.10 -29.25
C ASP A 202 0.65 10.18 -28.89
N LYS A 203 0.27 11.12 -28.00
CA LYS A 203 -1.09 11.32 -27.52
C LYS A 203 -1.70 10.05 -26.91
N ALA A 204 -0.91 9.30 -26.14
CA ALA A 204 -1.41 8.12 -25.42
C ALA A 204 -2.54 8.49 -24.44
N ASP A 205 -3.57 7.65 -24.39
CA ASP A 205 -4.72 7.78 -23.47
C ASP A 205 -4.32 7.27 -22.07
N ILE A 206 -3.58 8.10 -21.34
CA ILE A 206 -3.08 7.78 -19.99
C ILE A 206 -3.47 8.88 -18.99
N LEU A 207 -3.66 8.50 -17.73
CA LEU A 207 -3.98 9.41 -16.63
C LEU A 207 -3.01 9.25 -15.47
N VAL A 208 -2.60 10.36 -14.88
CA VAL A 208 -1.64 10.41 -13.77
C VAL A 208 -2.29 11.12 -12.59
N THR A 209 -2.07 10.65 -11.36
CA THR A 209 -2.48 11.41 -10.17
C THR A 209 -1.43 12.43 -9.76
N SER A 210 -1.86 13.67 -9.52
CA SER A 210 -1.08 14.73 -8.89
C SER A 210 -1.08 14.59 -7.37
N SER A 211 -0.01 15.05 -6.73
CA SER A 211 0.00 15.33 -5.30
C SER A 211 -0.77 16.62 -5.00
N VAL A 212 -1.58 16.63 -3.94
CA VAL A 212 -2.24 17.83 -3.43
C VAL A 212 -1.56 18.28 -2.14
N GLY A 213 -0.97 19.48 -2.17
CA GLY A 213 -0.33 20.10 -1.01
C GLY A 213 -1.33 20.52 0.07
N ALA A 214 -0.81 20.80 1.27
CA ALA A 214 -1.64 21.29 2.38
C ALA A 214 -2.33 22.65 2.10
N ASP A 215 -1.77 23.43 1.15
CA ASP A 215 -2.34 24.68 0.65
C ASP A 215 -3.41 24.48 -0.44
N GLY A 216 -3.73 23.22 -0.76
CA GLY A 216 -4.68 22.82 -1.80
C GLY A 216 -4.13 22.94 -3.22
N ARG A 217 -2.85 23.29 -3.40
CA ARG A 217 -2.24 23.32 -4.72
C ARG A 217 -1.91 21.92 -5.19
N MET A 218 -2.28 21.64 -6.43
CA MET A 218 -1.85 20.44 -7.13
C MET A 218 -0.41 20.64 -7.60
N ASP A 219 0.41 19.65 -7.34
CA ASP A 219 1.70 19.48 -8.00
C ASP A 219 1.53 18.40 -9.06
N SER A 220 1.71 18.77 -10.31
CA SER A 220 1.62 17.91 -11.50
C SER A 220 2.72 16.84 -11.54
N SER A 221 3.45 16.64 -10.44
CA SER A 221 4.33 15.52 -10.21
C SER A 221 3.51 14.28 -9.82
N GLY A 222 3.39 13.35 -10.77
CA GLY A 222 2.94 11.99 -10.49
C GLY A 222 3.93 11.22 -9.62
N GLN A 223 3.48 10.10 -9.06
CA GLN A 223 4.36 9.05 -8.56
C GLN A 223 3.98 7.74 -9.27
N HIS A 224 4.93 6.80 -9.36
CA HIS A 224 4.75 5.47 -9.97
C HIS A 224 3.47 4.76 -9.49
N LEU A 225 3.11 4.95 -8.23
CA LEU A 225 2.05 4.24 -7.52
C LEU A 225 0.65 4.84 -7.72
N GLY A 226 0.56 6.04 -8.28
CA GLY A 226 -0.70 6.76 -8.49
C GLY A 226 -1.12 6.87 -9.96
N GLY A 227 -0.46 6.14 -10.87
CA GLY A 227 -0.86 6.12 -12.28
C GLY A 227 -2.00 5.14 -12.55
N SER A 228 -2.75 5.36 -13.64
CA SER A 228 -3.56 4.29 -14.22
C SER A 228 -2.68 3.08 -14.60
N SER A 229 -3.25 1.88 -14.70
CA SER A 229 -2.50 0.71 -15.18
C SER A 229 -1.87 0.92 -16.56
N GLN A 230 -2.49 1.76 -17.40
CA GLN A 230 -1.96 2.13 -18.71
C GLN A 230 -0.75 3.07 -18.60
N THR A 231 -0.76 3.97 -17.61
CA THR A 231 0.38 4.85 -17.28
C THR A 231 1.59 4.03 -16.86
N ALA A 232 1.38 2.96 -16.07
CA ALA A 232 2.46 2.06 -15.68
C ALA A 232 3.10 1.41 -16.91
N VAL A 233 2.28 0.83 -17.79
CA VAL A 233 2.74 0.22 -19.04
C VAL A 233 3.45 1.24 -19.94
N TYR A 234 2.88 2.43 -20.11
CA TYR A 234 3.49 3.50 -20.91
C TYR A 234 4.87 3.88 -20.37
N ALA A 235 5.00 4.01 -19.05
CA ALA A 235 6.27 4.32 -18.41
C ALA A 235 7.31 3.20 -18.63
N TYR A 236 6.91 1.93 -18.74
CA TYR A 236 7.82 0.86 -19.14
C TYR A 236 8.34 1.09 -20.57
N GLU A 237 7.43 1.25 -21.54
CA GLU A 237 7.74 1.33 -22.97
C GLU A 237 8.57 2.57 -23.35
N ASP A 238 8.39 3.69 -22.64
CA ASP A 238 9.10 4.94 -22.94
C ASP A 238 10.47 5.03 -22.24
N THR A 239 10.70 4.25 -21.18
CA THR A 239 12.01 4.27 -20.51
C THR A 239 13.09 3.57 -21.34
N PRO A 240 14.31 4.15 -21.47
CA PRO A 240 15.38 3.55 -22.29
C PRO A 240 15.85 2.14 -21.86
N LEU A 241 15.45 1.71 -20.68
CA LEU A 241 15.84 0.43 -20.09
C LEU A 241 14.68 -0.57 -19.99
N ASP A 242 13.48 -0.22 -20.47
CA ASP A 242 12.25 -0.97 -20.25
C ASP A 242 12.03 -1.29 -18.76
N ILE A 243 12.32 -0.31 -17.89
CA ILE A 243 12.22 -0.43 -16.43
C ILE A 243 11.53 0.80 -15.88
N MET A 244 10.41 0.58 -15.21
CA MET A 244 9.67 1.66 -14.57
C MET A 244 10.42 2.26 -13.38
N LEU A 245 10.53 3.59 -13.39
CA LEU A 245 11.23 4.38 -12.38
C LEU A 245 10.45 4.46 -11.07
N GLU A 246 11.15 4.64 -9.95
CA GLU A 246 10.57 4.71 -8.60
C GLU A 246 9.66 5.94 -8.44
N VAL A 247 10.11 7.10 -8.91
CA VAL A 247 9.35 8.36 -8.89
C VAL A 247 9.54 9.04 -10.24
N LEU A 248 8.45 9.10 -11.02
CA LEU A 248 8.39 9.80 -12.30
C LEU A 248 7.41 10.96 -12.21
N SER A 249 7.76 12.12 -12.75
CA SER A 249 6.85 13.24 -12.93
C SER A 249 6.68 13.50 -14.42
N MET A 250 5.49 13.85 -14.86
CA MET A 250 5.20 14.15 -16.27
C MET A 250 4.79 15.61 -16.39
N TYR A 251 4.83 16.15 -17.61
CA TYR A 251 4.24 17.46 -17.88
C TYR A 251 2.73 17.31 -17.99
N ASP A 252 1.95 18.22 -17.40
CA ASP A 252 0.49 18.17 -17.38
C ASP A 252 -0.15 18.96 -18.53
N CYS A 253 -1.27 18.44 -19.00
CA CYS A 253 -2.25 19.20 -19.75
C CYS A 253 -3.14 20.00 -18.78
N SER A 254 -3.73 21.10 -19.26
CA SER A 254 -4.59 21.97 -18.45
C SER A 254 -5.91 21.33 -18.01
N ASP A 255 -6.28 20.20 -18.61
CA ASP A 255 -7.46 19.41 -18.29
C ASP A 255 -7.15 17.91 -18.44
N LEU A 256 -8.15 17.06 -18.21
CA LEU A 256 -8.05 15.61 -18.40
C LEU A 256 -7.94 15.19 -19.89
N SER A 257 -8.00 16.15 -20.83
CA SER A 257 -8.00 15.85 -22.26
C SER A 257 -6.60 15.92 -22.86
N GLU A 258 -6.45 15.34 -24.05
CA GLU A 258 -5.24 15.48 -24.83
C GLU A 258 -4.94 16.96 -25.13
N CYS A 259 -3.73 17.41 -24.79
CA CYS A 259 -3.23 18.72 -25.18
C CYS A 259 -2.20 18.62 -26.31
N ASP A 260 -1.97 19.74 -27.00
CA ASP A 260 -0.93 19.81 -28.03
C ASP A 260 0.46 19.66 -27.39
N TYR A 261 1.28 18.79 -27.98
CA TYR A 261 2.66 18.60 -27.57
C TYR A 261 3.48 19.86 -27.89
N THR A 262 3.99 20.53 -26.86
CA THR A 262 4.73 21.82 -26.97
C THR A 262 6.24 21.67 -26.78
N ARG A 263 6.70 20.43 -26.59
CA ARG A 263 8.09 20.07 -26.32
C ARG A 263 8.84 19.80 -27.62
N GLU A 264 10.16 19.76 -27.56
CA GLU A 264 10.99 19.38 -28.71
C GLU A 264 10.69 17.93 -29.12
N PRO A 265 10.55 17.61 -30.42
CA PRO A 265 10.30 16.23 -30.87
C PRO A 265 11.34 15.25 -30.33
N GLY A 266 10.88 14.12 -29.79
CA GLY A 266 11.72 13.12 -29.13
C GLY A 266 12.25 13.51 -27.75
N ALA A 267 11.79 14.62 -27.16
CA ALA A 267 12.10 14.92 -25.76
C ALA A 267 11.35 13.98 -24.82
N SER A 268 12.01 13.57 -23.74
CA SER A 268 11.38 12.72 -22.73
C SER A 268 10.07 13.35 -22.22
N PRO A 269 9.01 12.54 -22.07
CA PRO A 269 7.74 12.96 -21.47
C PRO A 269 7.87 13.18 -19.95
N PHE A 270 8.96 12.71 -19.34
CA PHE A 270 9.23 12.89 -17.93
C PHE A 270 9.85 14.27 -17.65
N SER A 271 9.24 15.01 -16.74
CA SER A 271 9.70 16.33 -16.29
C SER A 271 10.79 16.24 -15.24
N ASN A 272 10.79 15.17 -14.44
CA ASN A 272 11.80 14.90 -13.44
C ASN A 272 11.93 13.39 -13.16
N MET A 273 13.16 12.94 -12.94
CA MET A 273 13.51 11.58 -12.50
C MET A 273 14.36 11.71 -11.22
N ASN A 274 13.70 11.84 -10.08
CA ASN A 274 14.39 12.08 -8.80
C ASN A 274 15.07 10.82 -8.23
N ASP A 275 14.55 9.63 -8.59
CA ASP A 275 15.10 8.35 -8.15
C ASP A 275 15.08 7.34 -9.29
N ALA A 276 16.28 7.01 -9.79
CA ALA A 276 16.49 6.09 -10.89
C ALA A 276 16.73 4.63 -10.42
N ARG A 277 16.54 4.34 -9.14
CA ARG A 277 16.68 2.98 -8.64
C ARG A 277 15.50 2.14 -9.10
N TYR A 278 15.78 0.86 -9.37
CA TYR A 278 14.79 -0.17 -9.56
C TYR A 278 15.00 -1.26 -8.50
N ILE A 279 13.99 -1.52 -7.69
CA ILE A 279 14.07 -2.41 -6.52
C ILE A 279 13.16 -3.64 -6.65
N LEU A 280 12.85 -4.06 -7.88
CA LEU A 280 12.01 -5.23 -8.19
C LEU A 280 10.58 -5.07 -7.65
N ARG A 281 10.01 -3.89 -7.87
CA ARG A 281 8.68 -3.48 -7.45
C ARG A 281 7.57 -4.18 -8.27
N PRO A 282 6.52 -4.73 -7.62
CA PRO A 282 5.49 -5.52 -8.32
C PRO A 282 4.29 -4.72 -8.86
N GLU A 283 4.15 -3.44 -8.53
CA GLU A 283 2.88 -2.70 -8.64
C GLU A 283 2.38 -2.58 -10.11
N ALA A 284 3.30 -2.45 -11.06
CA ALA A 284 2.97 -2.44 -12.48
C ALA A 284 2.53 -3.81 -13.02
N ILE A 285 3.26 -4.88 -12.68
CA ILE A 285 2.90 -6.24 -13.13
C ILE A 285 1.60 -6.72 -12.47
N GLU A 286 1.35 -6.29 -11.23
CA GLU A 286 0.09 -6.49 -10.53
C GLU A 286 -1.09 -5.81 -11.25
N SER A 287 -0.91 -4.54 -11.63
CA SER A 287 -1.89 -3.80 -12.43
C SER A 287 -2.19 -4.50 -13.77
N VAL A 288 -1.15 -4.94 -14.47
CA VAL A 288 -1.27 -5.70 -15.72
C VAL A 288 -2.02 -7.02 -15.52
N PHE A 289 -1.73 -7.74 -14.43
CA PHE A 289 -2.45 -8.96 -14.06
C PHE A 289 -3.95 -8.71 -13.86
N HIS A 290 -4.31 -7.66 -13.11
CA HIS A 290 -5.72 -7.30 -12.90
C HIS A 290 -6.40 -6.90 -14.22
N MET A 291 -5.76 -6.08 -15.04
CA MET A 291 -6.31 -5.65 -16.33
C MET A 291 -6.56 -6.83 -17.27
N TYR A 292 -5.62 -7.77 -17.38
CA TYR A 292 -5.83 -9.01 -18.14
C TYR A 292 -7.02 -9.82 -17.58
N ARG A 293 -7.10 -10.00 -16.26
CA ARG A 293 -8.17 -10.79 -15.63
C ARG A 293 -9.56 -10.17 -15.76
N ILE A 294 -9.66 -8.85 -15.79
CA ILE A 294 -10.93 -8.12 -15.90
C ILE A 294 -11.37 -8.04 -17.37
N THR A 295 -10.47 -7.71 -18.28
CA THR A 295 -10.80 -7.42 -19.68
C THR A 295 -10.72 -8.63 -20.60
N GLY A 296 -9.85 -9.60 -20.27
CA GLY A 296 -9.48 -10.70 -21.17
C GLY A 296 -8.59 -10.29 -22.34
N ASP A 297 -8.10 -9.05 -22.38
CA ASP A 297 -7.24 -8.56 -23.45
C ASP A 297 -5.82 -9.13 -23.30
N SER A 298 -5.42 -10.00 -24.23
CA SER A 298 -4.12 -10.68 -24.22
C SER A 298 -2.95 -9.73 -24.43
N THR A 299 -3.16 -8.50 -24.91
CA THR A 299 -2.08 -7.51 -25.05
C THR A 299 -1.42 -7.18 -23.71
N TYR A 300 -2.17 -7.28 -22.60
CA TYR A 300 -1.60 -7.15 -21.26
C TYR A 300 -0.63 -8.29 -20.92
N GLN A 301 -0.81 -9.50 -21.48
CA GLN A 301 0.15 -10.59 -21.28
C GLN A 301 1.44 -10.40 -22.07
N ASP A 302 1.34 -9.79 -23.26
CA ASP A 302 2.52 -9.45 -24.08
C ASP A 302 3.37 -8.33 -23.43
N LYS A 303 2.71 -7.49 -22.61
CA LYS A 303 3.31 -6.39 -21.84
C LYS A 303 3.89 -6.81 -20.48
N ALA A 304 3.65 -8.06 -20.05
CA ALA A 304 4.08 -8.63 -18.77
C ALA A 304 5.43 -9.36 -18.87
#